data_AF-A0A135VSA0-F1
#
_entry.id   AF-A0A135VSA0-F1
#
_cell.length_a   1.000
_cell.length_b   1.000
_cell.length_c   1.000
_cell.angle_alpha   90.00
_cell.angle_beta   90.00
_cell.angle_gamma   90.00
#
_symmetry.space_group_name_H-M   'P 1'
#
loop_
_entity.id
_entity.type
_entity.pdbx_description
1 polymer ?
#
loop_
_entity_poly.entity_id
_entity_poly.type
_entity_poly.pdbx_seq_one_letter_code
_entity_poly.pdbx_strand_id
1 'polypeptide(L)'
;MSSEKRIIEQLIEQFESSWLMLRQSIENVPDDKWDVGIEVIDKPWAEVKGQNIWYFSERIFHIIQTVEFYSSDEPEVMKWGGRIGGIDWRKESPQITASRIKKDDMIAYLEETKMKLRNKLRTFTDDDMFETDGFSKWQPSRLAKFLYTMRHSMWHIGELSRTLREWDCERLEWQ
;
A
#
# COMPACT_ATOMS: atom_id res chain seq x y z
N MET A 1 -20.74 27.72 11.23
CA MET A 1 -21.15 26.83 10.13
C MET A 1 -20.33 25.57 10.26
N SER A 2 -20.96 24.41 10.40
CA SER A 2 -20.25 23.13 10.42
C SER A 2 -19.56 22.97 9.07
N SER A 3 -18.22 23.00 9.05
CA SER A 3 -17.45 22.56 7.89
C SER A 3 -17.88 21.12 7.62
N GLU A 4 -18.62 20.90 6.53
CA GLU A 4 -19.05 19.56 6.15
C GLU A 4 -17.80 18.73 5.84
N LYS A 5 -17.67 17.52 6.40
CA LYS A 5 -16.54 16.61 6.18
C LYS A 5 -16.73 15.74 4.94
N ARG A 6 -17.21 16.32 3.84
CA ARG A 6 -17.60 15.53 2.66
C ARG A 6 -16.39 14.94 1.96
N ILE A 7 -15.32 15.70 1.77
CA ILE A 7 -14.08 15.23 1.15
C ILE A 7 -13.47 14.11 1.99
N ILE A 8 -13.39 14.30 3.30
CA ILE A 8 -12.82 13.33 4.23
C ILE A 8 -13.57 12.00 4.19
N GLU A 9 -14.90 12.01 4.29
CA GLU A 9 -15.68 10.77 4.26
C GLU A 9 -15.57 10.07 2.89
N GLN A 10 -15.54 10.82 1.79
CA GLN A 10 -15.31 10.22 0.46
C GLN A 10 -13.92 9.59 0.33
N LEU A 11 -12.86 10.21 0.88
CA LEU A 11 -11.54 9.60 0.91
C LEU A 11 -11.54 8.31 1.73
N ILE A 12 -12.18 8.31 2.90
CA ILE A 12 -12.29 7.12 3.76
C ILE A 12 -13.00 6.00 3.01
N GLU A 13 -14.15 6.27 2.39
CA GLU A 13 -14.91 5.28 1.61
C GLU A 13 -14.07 4.67 0.48
N GLN A 14 -13.36 5.51 -0.29
CA GLN A 14 -12.53 5.01 -1.39
C GLN A 14 -11.32 4.18 -0.90
N PHE A 15 -10.70 4.57 0.22
CA PHE A 15 -9.67 3.74 0.84
C PHE A 15 -10.24 2.42 1.34
N GLU A 16 -11.44 2.43 1.96
CA GLU A 16 -12.10 1.23 2.43
C GLU A 16 -12.41 0.24 1.31
N SER A 17 -12.95 0.70 0.17
CA SER A 17 -13.11 -0.14 -1.04
C SER A 17 -11.76 -0.73 -1.49
N SER A 18 -10.70 0.07 -1.55
CA SER A 18 -9.37 -0.42 -1.94
C SER A 18 -8.79 -1.46 -0.98
N TRP A 19 -9.03 -1.31 0.33
CA TRP A 19 -8.57 -2.25 1.35
C TRP A 19 -9.33 -3.57 1.32
N LEU A 20 -10.63 -3.55 0.98
CA LEU A 20 -11.38 -4.77 0.76
C LEU A 20 -10.80 -5.57 -0.43
N MET A 21 -10.48 -4.90 -1.53
CA MET A 21 -9.82 -5.55 -2.68
C MET A 21 -8.42 -6.07 -2.32
N LEU A 22 -7.64 -5.32 -1.52
CA LEU A 22 -6.33 -5.77 -1.05
C LEU A 22 -6.46 -6.97 -0.12
N ARG A 23 -7.42 -6.98 0.79
CA ARG A 23 -7.71 -8.10 1.69
C ARG A 23 -8.09 -9.35 0.92
N GLN A 24 -9.00 -9.23 -0.06
CA GLN A 24 -9.33 -10.33 -0.97
C GLN A 24 -8.07 -10.84 -1.69
N SER A 25 -7.12 -9.96 -2.07
CA SER A 25 -5.87 -10.41 -2.69
C SER A 25 -5.02 -11.27 -1.76
N ILE A 26 -5.02 -10.98 -0.47
CA ILE A 26 -4.33 -11.78 0.55
C ILE A 26 -5.09 -13.09 0.78
N GLU A 27 -6.40 -13.06 0.89
CA GLU A 27 -7.20 -14.25 1.20
C GLU A 27 -7.25 -15.24 0.02
N ASN A 28 -7.33 -14.74 -1.22
CA ASN A 28 -7.52 -15.56 -2.43
C ASN A 28 -6.23 -16.17 -2.98
N VAL A 29 -5.05 -15.71 -2.55
CA VAL A 29 -3.78 -16.30 -2.99
C VAL A 29 -3.48 -17.57 -2.19
N PRO A 30 -3.25 -18.73 -2.84
CA PRO A 30 -2.79 -19.94 -2.17
C PRO A 30 -1.43 -19.75 -1.48
N ASP A 31 -1.19 -20.48 -0.40
CA ASP A 31 0.04 -20.34 0.39
C ASP A 31 1.31 -20.71 -0.39
N ASP A 32 1.23 -21.68 -1.31
CA ASP A 32 2.31 -22.06 -2.22
C ASP A 32 2.64 -20.98 -3.27
N LYS A 33 1.75 -20.00 -3.46
CA LYS A 33 1.91 -18.86 -4.37
C LYS A 33 2.22 -17.53 -3.66
N TRP A 34 2.22 -17.51 -2.32
CA TRP A 34 2.41 -16.29 -1.52
C TRP A 34 3.73 -15.57 -1.80
N ASP A 35 4.82 -16.32 -1.89
CA ASP A 35 6.18 -15.81 -2.09
C ASP A 35 6.74 -16.18 -3.47
N VAL A 36 5.87 -16.30 -4.47
CA VAL A 36 6.31 -16.56 -5.86
C VAL A 36 6.75 -15.26 -6.51
N GLY A 37 7.96 -15.28 -7.06
CA GLY A 37 8.52 -14.20 -7.86
C GLY A 37 7.91 -14.18 -9.27
N ILE A 38 7.56 -12.98 -9.74
CA ILE A 38 6.92 -12.73 -11.02
C ILE A 38 7.86 -11.87 -11.85
N GLU A 39 8.23 -12.37 -13.03
CA GLU A 39 9.02 -11.60 -13.98
C GLU A 39 8.21 -10.40 -14.50
N VAL A 40 8.86 -9.24 -14.55
CA VAL A 40 8.28 -7.99 -15.07
C VAL A 40 9.11 -7.46 -16.21
N ILE A 41 8.44 -7.17 -17.32
CA ILE A 41 9.05 -6.53 -18.48
C ILE A 41 9.00 -5.01 -18.24
N ASP A 42 10.10 -4.31 -18.56
CA ASP A 42 10.19 -2.84 -18.62
C ASP A 42 9.87 -2.07 -17.32
N LYS A 43 10.69 -2.27 -16.27
CA LYS A 43 10.69 -1.36 -15.12
C LYS A 43 12.11 -0.85 -14.81
N PRO A 44 12.40 0.45 -14.97
CA PRO A 44 13.74 1.02 -14.73
C PRO A 44 14.30 0.78 -13.31
N TRP A 45 13.43 0.60 -12.31
CA TRP A 45 13.87 0.29 -10.95
C TRP A 45 14.26 -1.18 -10.75
N ALA A 46 13.80 -2.07 -11.62
CA ALA A 46 14.11 -3.50 -11.56
C ALA A 46 15.50 -3.80 -12.15
N GLU A 47 15.96 -2.99 -13.11
CA GLU A 47 17.34 -3.01 -13.62
C GLU A 47 18.39 -2.75 -12.53
N VAL A 48 18.09 -1.85 -11.58
CA VAL A 48 19.00 -1.49 -10.47
C VAL A 48 19.32 -2.68 -9.56
N LYS A 49 18.45 -3.69 -9.50
CA LYS A 49 18.65 -4.90 -8.68
C LYS A 49 19.16 -6.10 -9.47
N GLY A 50 19.41 -5.95 -10.78
CA GLY A 50 19.88 -7.02 -11.66
C GLY A 50 18.90 -8.19 -11.83
N GLN A 51 17.65 -8.05 -11.36
CA GLN A 51 16.59 -9.04 -11.48
C GLN A 51 15.26 -8.32 -11.69
N ASN A 52 14.62 -8.63 -12.81
CA ASN A 52 13.29 -8.14 -13.17
C ASN A 52 12.18 -8.95 -12.49
N ILE A 53 12.28 -9.13 -11.18
CA ILE A 53 11.38 -9.99 -10.40
C ILE A 53 10.81 -9.17 -9.24
N TRP A 54 9.49 -9.24 -9.04
CA TRP A 54 8.85 -8.80 -7.80
C TRP A 54 8.04 -9.95 -7.20
N TYR A 55 7.80 -9.91 -5.90
CA TYR A 55 7.13 -10.99 -5.17
C TYR A 55 5.73 -10.59 -4.75
N PHE A 56 4.77 -11.52 -4.84
CA PHE A 56 3.38 -11.25 -4.49
C PHE A 56 3.24 -10.64 -3.08
N SER A 57 3.85 -11.30 -2.09
CA SER A 57 3.93 -10.84 -0.70
C SER A 57 4.60 -9.46 -0.54
N GLU A 58 5.71 -9.22 -1.23
CA GLU A 58 6.41 -7.92 -1.23
C GLU A 58 5.49 -6.79 -1.68
N ARG A 59 4.65 -7.02 -2.70
CA ARG A 59 3.73 -6.01 -3.20
C ARG A 59 2.60 -5.71 -2.23
N ILE A 60 2.04 -6.74 -1.60
CA ILE A 60 1.07 -6.57 -0.51
C ILE A 60 1.68 -5.68 0.57
N PHE A 61 2.86 -6.05 1.06
CA PHE A 61 3.57 -5.30 2.08
C PHE A 61 3.85 -3.86 1.65
N HIS A 62 4.32 -3.66 0.42
CA HIS A 62 4.61 -2.34 -0.15
C HIS A 62 3.38 -1.42 -0.18
N ILE A 63 2.22 -1.95 -0.55
CA ILE A 63 0.97 -1.18 -0.54
C ILE A 63 0.67 -0.70 0.89
N ILE A 64 0.60 -1.63 1.85
CA ILE A 64 0.25 -1.32 3.25
C ILE A 64 1.27 -0.33 3.84
N GLN A 65 2.56 -0.57 3.59
CA GLN A 65 3.63 0.27 4.09
C GLN A 65 3.62 1.68 3.47
N THR A 66 3.26 1.79 2.20
CA THR A 66 3.09 3.09 1.54
C THR A 66 1.92 3.87 2.16
N VAL A 67 0.81 3.19 2.48
CA VAL A 67 -0.30 3.83 3.19
C VAL A 67 0.11 4.28 4.59
N GLU A 68 0.85 3.46 5.35
CA GLU A 68 1.38 3.87 6.66
C GLU A 68 2.28 5.11 6.55
N PHE A 69 3.20 5.12 5.57
CA PHE A 69 4.09 6.25 5.32
C PHE A 69 3.33 7.55 5.06
N TYR A 70 2.38 7.55 4.13
CA TYR A 70 1.62 8.76 3.78
C TYR A 70 0.52 9.11 4.80
N SER A 71 0.24 8.22 5.77
CA SER A 71 -0.61 8.54 6.93
C SER A 71 0.12 9.40 7.97
N SER A 72 1.46 9.47 7.92
CA SER A 72 2.27 10.37 8.74
C SER A 72 2.17 11.83 8.25
N ASP A 73 2.49 12.77 9.15
CA ASP A 73 2.76 14.16 8.78
C ASP A 73 4.25 14.40 8.50
N GLU A 74 5.11 13.49 8.98
CA GLU A 74 6.57 13.59 8.90
C GLU A 74 7.11 12.37 8.13
N PRO A 75 7.69 12.54 6.93
CA PRO A 75 8.22 11.44 6.14
C PRO A 75 9.45 10.78 6.79
N GLU A 76 10.23 11.53 7.58
CA GLU A 76 11.50 11.08 8.16
C GLU A 76 11.33 10.06 9.30
N VAL A 77 10.15 9.98 9.93
CA VAL A 77 9.90 9.05 11.04
C VAL A 77 9.71 7.61 10.56
N MET A 78 9.49 7.42 9.26
CA MET A 78 9.15 6.13 8.70
C MET A 78 10.33 5.16 8.70
N LYS A 79 10.15 4.03 9.36
CA LYS A 79 11.11 2.92 9.36
C LYS A 79 10.72 1.89 8.31
N TRP A 80 11.12 2.15 7.06
CA TRP A 80 10.94 1.20 5.95
C TRP A 80 11.50 -0.18 6.30
N GLY A 81 10.73 -1.23 5.98
CA GLY A 81 11.06 -2.62 6.36
C GLY A 81 11.01 -2.93 7.86
N GLY A 82 10.67 -1.98 8.75
CA GLY A 82 10.75 -2.14 10.21
C GLY A 82 9.89 -3.29 10.75
N ARG A 83 8.72 -3.54 10.16
CA ARG A 83 7.79 -4.60 10.56
C ARG A 83 8.23 -6.02 10.18
N ILE A 84 9.22 -6.14 9.30
CA ILE A 84 9.77 -7.43 8.84
C ILE A 84 11.25 -7.59 9.24
N GLY A 85 11.63 -6.95 10.37
CA GLY A 85 12.97 -7.06 10.95
C GLY A 85 13.97 -5.99 10.48
N GLY A 86 13.51 -4.87 9.90
CA GLY A 86 14.37 -3.73 9.58
C GLY A 86 15.20 -3.94 8.31
N ILE A 87 14.53 -4.19 7.19
CA ILE A 87 15.18 -4.46 5.90
C ILE A 87 15.63 -3.15 5.23
N ASP A 88 16.89 -3.13 4.76
CA ASP A 88 17.36 -2.15 3.79
C ASP A 88 17.04 -2.66 2.38
N TRP A 89 15.88 -2.25 1.85
CA TRP A 89 15.36 -2.68 0.54
C TRP A 89 16.30 -2.34 -0.64
N ARG A 90 17.32 -1.49 -0.43
CA ARG A 90 18.36 -1.20 -1.42
C ARG A 90 19.51 -2.20 -1.41
N LYS A 91 19.67 -2.96 -0.33
CA LYS A 91 20.79 -3.90 -0.13
C LYS A 91 20.35 -5.35 -0.11
N GLU A 92 19.16 -5.65 0.40
CA GLU A 92 18.64 -7.01 0.44
C GLU A 92 17.98 -7.41 -0.89
N SER A 93 18.11 -8.69 -1.26
CA SER A 93 17.44 -9.21 -2.45
C SER A 93 15.92 -9.27 -2.24
N PRO A 94 15.12 -9.14 -3.32
CA PRO A 94 13.67 -9.26 -3.23
C PRO A 94 13.21 -10.60 -2.63
N GLN A 95 13.90 -11.71 -2.94
CA GLN A 95 13.61 -13.04 -2.36
C GLN A 95 13.76 -13.06 -0.83
N ILE A 96 14.82 -12.46 -0.28
CA ILE A 96 15.03 -12.42 1.17
C ILE A 96 13.93 -11.58 1.82
N THR A 97 13.59 -10.44 1.20
CA THR A 97 12.50 -9.57 1.67
C THR A 97 11.17 -10.32 1.71
N ALA A 98 10.80 -10.98 0.61
CA ALA A 98 9.58 -11.79 0.50
C ALA A 98 9.50 -12.86 1.59
N SER A 99 10.58 -13.61 1.82
CA SER A 99 10.60 -14.72 2.80
C SER A 99 10.27 -14.32 4.25
N ARG A 100 10.42 -13.03 4.59
CA ARG A 100 10.11 -12.48 5.92
C ARG A 100 8.69 -11.96 6.04
N ILE A 101 7.95 -11.85 4.93
CA ILE A 101 6.59 -11.34 4.90
C ILE A 101 5.64 -12.53 5.11
N LYS A 102 4.93 -12.57 6.25
CA LYS A 102 3.96 -13.61 6.53
C LYS A 102 2.54 -13.13 6.21
N LYS A 103 1.73 -14.04 5.66
CA LYS A 103 0.37 -13.77 5.22
C LYS A 103 -0.52 -13.22 6.35
N ASP A 104 -0.51 -13.89 7.51
CA ASP A 104 -1.28 -13.47 8.69
C ASP A 104 -0.83 -12.10 9.23
N ASP A 105 0.48 -11.84 9.23
CA ASP A 105 1.03 -10.55 9.63
C ASP A 105 0.54 -9.42 8.71
N MET A 106 0.32 -9.70 7.42
CA MET A 106 -0.20 -8.71 6.47
C MET A 106 -1.66 -8.36 6.72
N ILE A 107 -2.48 -9.33 7.13
CA ILE A 107 -3.87 -9.06 7.52
C ILE A 107 -3.89 -8.14 8.75
N ALA A 108 -3.12 -8.49 9.78
CA ALA A 108 -3.02 -7.67 10.99
C ALA A 108 -2.50 -6.26 10.68
N TYR A 109 -1.48 -6.14 9.83
CA TYR A 109 -0.90 -4.87 9.44
C TYR A 109 -1.88 -4.02 8.60
N LEU A 110 -2.63 -4.63 7.70
CA LEU A 110 -3.67 -3.95 6.93
C LEU A 110 -4.73 -3.33 7.86
N GLU A 111 -5.27 -4.10 8.80
CA GLU A 111 -6.30 -3.60 9.73
C GLU A 111 -5.77 -2.48 10.64
N GLU A 112 -4.55 -2.62 11.16
CA GLU A 112 -3.92 -1.55 11.95
C GLU A 112 -3.75 -0.26 11.12
N THR A 113 -3.28 -0.39 9.89
CA THR A 113 -3.03 0.74 8.99
C THR A 113 -4.34 1.43 8.59
N LYS A 114 -5.37 0.63 8.28
CA LYS A 114 -6.74 1.11 8.02
C LYS A 114 -7.28 1.93 9.18
N MET A 115 -7.18 1.42 10.41
CA MET A 115 -7.64 2.14 11.60
C MET A 115 -6.87 3.44 11.81
N LYS A 116 -5.53 3.42 11.66
CA LYS A 116 -4.70 4.62 11.78
C LYS A 116 -5.07 5.69 10.76
N LEU A 117 -5.18 5.32 9.47
CA LEU A 117 -5.54 6.28 8.43
C LEU A 117 -6.94 6.84 8.66
N ARG A 118 -7.93 5.99 8.99
CA ARG A 118 -9.29 6.43 9.26
C ARG A 118 -9.34 7.43 10.42
N ASN A 119 -8.67 7.12 11.52
CA ASN A 119 -8.60 8.00 12.69
C ASN A 119 -7.91 9.31 12.34
N LYS A 120 -6.83 9.27 11.57
CA LYS A 120 -6.09 10.44 11.09
C LYS A 120 -6.96 11.32 10.19
N LEU A 121 -7.61 10.76 9.17
CA LEU A 121 -8.48 11.52 8.26
C LEU A 121 -9.60 12.23 9.04
N ARG A 122 -10.16 11.58 10.06
CA ARG A 122 -11.20 12.17 10.92
C ARG A 122 -10.72 13.31 11.81
N THR A 123 -9.42 13.48 12.04
CA THR A 123 -8.92 14.64 12.79
C THR A 123 -8.98 15.93 11.99
N PHE A 124 -9.10 15.83 10.66
CA PHE A 124 -9.14 16.98 9.77
C PHE A 124 -10.57 17.50 9.55
N THR A 125 -10.62 18.72 9.03
CA THR A 125 -11.75 19.34 8.33
C THR A 125 -11.49 19.30 6.82
N ASP A 126 -12.52 19.57 6.01
CA ASP A 126 -12.34 19.62 4.55
C ASP A 126 -11.38 20.74 4.12
N ASP A 127 -11.30 21.85 4.87
CA ASP A 127 -10.36 22.94 4.58
C ASP A 127 -8.90 22.51 4.84
N ASP A 128 -8.65 21.72 5.89
CA ASP A 128 -7.32 21.17 6.19
C ASP A 128 -6.74 20.30 5.06
N MET A 129 -7.60 19.78 4.17
CA MET A 129 -7.18 18.98 3.02
C MET A 129 -6.43 19.80 1.97
N PHE A 130 -6.64 21.12 1.93
CA PHE A 130 -5.96 22.02 1.00
C PHE A 130 -4.63 22.55 1.55
N GLU A 131 -4.38 22.37 2.83
CA GLU A 131 -3.15 22.77 3.50
C GLU A 131 -1.99 21.80 3.22
N THR A 132 -0.77 22.28 3.47
CA THR A 132 0.48 21.50 3.33
C THR A 132 0.85 20.75 4.62
N ASP A 133 1.75 19.77 4.50
CA ASP A 133 2.38 19.07 5.62
C ASP A 133 3.87 18.76 5.32
N GLY A 134 4.50 17.87 6.10
CA GLY A 134 5.91 17.48 5.90
C GLY A 134 6.21 16.85 4.54
N PHE A 135 5.20 16.53 3.73
CA PHE A 135 5.35 16.03 2.37
C PHE A 135 5.31 17.12 1.29
N SER A 136 5.30 18.40 1.67
CA SER A 136 5.23 19.56 0.77
C SER A 136 6.28 19.59 -0.36
N LYS A 137 7.40 18.88 -0.21
CA LYS A 137 8.42 18.71 -1.29
C LYS A 137 7.96 17.81 -2.43
N TRP A 138 7.02 16.90 -2.19
CA TRP A 138 6.53 15.93 -3.18
C TRP A 138 5.05 16.10 -3.51
N GLN A 139 4.26 16.63 -2.58
CA GLN A 139 2.81 16.77 -2.71
C GLN A 139 2.39 18.18 -2.34
N PRO A 140 1.59 18.86 -3.19
CA PRO A 140 1.23 20.26 -2.96
C PRO A 140 0.21 20.46 -1.83
N SER A 141 -0.48 19.41 -1.37
CA SER A 141 -1.45 19.46 -0.26
C SER A 141 -1.70 18.07 0.34
N ARG A 142 -2.37 18.01 1.50
CA ARG A 142 -2.83 16.75 2.10
C ARG A 142 -3.77 15.98 1.18
N LEU A 143 -4.67 16.67 0.48
CA LEU A 143 -5.56 16.04 -0.51
C LEU A 143 -4.76 15.37 -1.62
N ALA A 144 -3.80 16.09 -2.21
CA ALA A 144 -2.95 15.54 -3.28
C ALA A 144 -2.16 14.32 -2.79
N LYS A 145 -1.65 14.37 -1.55
CA LYS A 145 -0.97 13.26 -0.88
C LYS A 145 -1.87 12.03 -0.80
N PHE A 146 -3.07 12.15 -0.23
CA PHE A 146 -3.98 11.01 -0.08
C PHE A 146 -4.51 10.47 -1.42
N LEU A 147 -4.79 11.34 -2.38
CA LEU A 147 -5.16 10.91 -3.74
C LEU A 147 -4.01 10.18 -4.45
N TYR A 148 -2.76 10.60 -4.26
CA TYR A 148 -1.59 9.87 -4.75
C TYR A 148 -1.50 8.48 -4.11
N THR A 149 -1.60 8.40 -2.78
CA THR A 149 -1.55 7.13 -2.04
C THR A 149 -2.63 6.16 -2.48
N MET A 150 -3.86 6.65 -2.69
CA MET A 150 -4.98 5.85 -3.18
C MET A 150 -4.71 5.31 -4.59
N ARG A 151 -4.31 6.16 -5.54
CA ARG A 151 -3.98 5.74 -6.91
C ARG A 151 -2.82 4.73 -6.94
N HIS A 152 -1.80 4.96 -6.12
CA HIS A 152 -0.67 4.04 -5.99
C HIS A 152 -1.12 2.66 -5.46
N SER A 153 -2.01 2.65 -4.47
CA SER A 153 -2.59 1.40 -3.95
C SER A 153 -3.38 0.67 -5.03
N MET A 154 -4.27 1.38 -5.75
CA MET A 154 -5.08 0.79 -6.82
C MET A 154 -4.25 0.28 -8.00
N TRP A 155 -3.17 0.98 -8.37
CA TRP A 155 -2.23 0.51 -9.38
C TRP A 155 -1.68 -0.88 -9.03
N HIS A 156 -1.19 -1.04 -7.80
CA HIS A 156 -0.61 -2.30 -7.35
C HIS A 156 -1.65 -3.39 -7.06
N ILE A 157 -2.85 -3.03 -6.62
CA ILE A 157 -3.99 -3.97 -6.55
C ILE A 157 -4.33 -4.51 -7.94
N GLY A 158 -4.24 -3.68 -9.00
CA GLY A 158 -4.36 -4.13 -10.38
C GLY A 158 -3.30 -5.16 -10.77
N GLU A 159 -2.05 -4.97 -10.34
CA GLU A 159 -0.96 -5.95 -10.55
C GLU A 159 -1.26 -7.28 -9.86
N LEU A 160 -1.71 -7.25 -8.60
CA LEU A 160 -2.10 -8.44 -7.83
C LEU A 160 -3.30 -9.16 -8.47
N SER A 161 -4.32 -8.40 -8.87
CA SER A 161 -5.50 -8.93 -9.56
C SER A 161 -5.13 -9.65 -10.86
N ARG A 162 -4.21 -9.09 -11.65
CA ARG A 162 -3.69 -9.75 -12.86
C ARG A 162 -3.00 -11.06 -12.49
N THR A 163 -2.12 -11.05 -11.49
CA THR A 163 -1.40 -12.24 -11.06
C THR A 163 -2.33 -13.35 -10.58
N LEU A 164 -3.36 -13.04 -9.80
CA LEU A 164 -4.36 -14.03 -9.37
C LEU A 164 -5.04 -14.69 -10.58
N ARG A 165 -5.37 -13.93 -11.63
CA ARG A 165 -5.93 -14.49 -12.87
C ARG A 165 -4.94 -15.38 -13.62
N GLU A 166 -3.67 -14.97 -13.71
CA GLU A 166 -2.62 -15.76 -14.38
C GLU A 166 -2.38 -17.11 -13.68
N TRP A 167 -2.62 -17.14 -12.37
CA TRP A 167 -2.50 -18.33 -11.54
C TRP A 167 -3.80 -19.14 -11.41
N ASP A 168 -4.86 -18.76 -12.13
CA ASP A 168 -6.19 -19.35 -12.05
C ASP A 168 -6.75 -19.41 -10.60
N CYS A 169 -6.41 -18.40 -9.80
CA CYS A 169 -6.93 -18.22 -8.44
C CYS A 169 -8.27 -17.47 -8.45
N GLU A 170 -8.94 -17.45 -7.30
CA GLU A 170 -10.16 -16.67 -7.11
C GLU A 170 -9.90 -15.18 -7.38
N ARG A 171 -10.81 -14.56 -8.14
CA ARG A 171 -10.66 -13.18 -8.61
C ARG A 171 -11.09 -12.20 -7.52
N LEU A 172 -10.54 -11.00 -7.58
CA LEU A 172 -11.04 -9.89 -6.76
C LEU A 172 -12.39 -9.42 -7.29
N GLU A 173 -13.30 -9.09 -6.38
CA GLU A 173 -14.53 -8.37 -6.68
C GLU A 173 -14.27 -6.87 -6.64
N TRP A 174 -14.78 -6.14 -7.63
CA TRP A 174 -14.72 -4.69 -7.63
C TRP A 174 -15.57 -4.11 -6.49
N GLN A 175 -15.04 -3.13 -5.77
CA GLN A 175 -15.66 -2.48 -4.61
C GLN A 175 -15.91 -0.99 -4.84
#